data_AF-A0A0C2C936-F1
#
_entry.id   AF-A0A0C2C936-F1
#
_cell.length_a   1.000
_cell.length_b   1.000
_cell.length_c   1.000
_cell.angle_alpha   90.00
_cell.angle_beta   90.00
_cell.angle_gamma   90.00
#
_symmetry.space_group_name_H-M   'P 1'
#
loop_
_entity.id
_entity.type
_entity.pdbx_description
1 polymer ?
#
loop_
_entity_poly.entity_id
_entity_poly.type
_entity_poly.pdbx_seq_one_letter_code
_entity_poly.pdbx_strand_id
1 'polypeptide(L)'
;MTLDEYDCLVPVRTCKPEKPLRQRRETTSTKMSMKCPKNAEWRECTNICPEKSCENYLQTSTCFSLRCGEPGCMCKEGHVLLSSANKETGCVRRETCVKLDSMKKNIEKNKPAN
;
A
#
# COMPACT_ATOMS: atom_id res chain seq x y z
N MET A 1 -5.70 15.42 42.86
CA MET A 1 -4.72 16.41 42.37
C MET A 1 -3.65 16.51 43.43
N THR A 2 -2.38 16.57 43.05
CA THR A 2 -1.23 16.65 43.96
C THR A 2 -0.46 17.92 43.63
N LEU A 3 0.08 18.59 44.64
CA LEU A 3 0.97 19.73 44.43
C LEU A 3 2.36 19.21 44.05
N ASP A 4 3.02 19.88 43.10
CA ASP A 4 4.44 19.65 42.83
C ASP A 4 5.33 20.49 43.77
N GLU A 5 6.64 20.43 43.57
CA GLU A 5 7.64 21.14 44.38
C GLU A 5 7.53 22.69 44.27
N TYR A 6 6.75 23.18 43.31
CA TYR A 6 6.49 24.60 43.08
C TYR A 6 5.04 24.99 43.42
N ASP A 7 4.37 24.21 44.28
CA ASP A 7 2.97 24.40 44.70
C ASP A 7 1.96 24.51 43.54
N CYS A 8 2.27 23.92 42.39
CA CYS A 8 1.37 23.90 41.26
C CYS A 8 0.42 22.70 41.36
N LEU A 9 -0.88 22.92 41.11
CA LEU A 9 -1.89 21.86 41.11
C LEU A 9 -1.70 20.91 39.92
N VAL A 10 -1.11 19.74 40.15
CA VAL A 10 -0.92 18.71 39.13
C VAL A 10 -2.06 17.69 39.18
N PRO A 11 -2.73 17.40 38.05
CA PRO A 11 -3.72 16.34 37.98
C PRO A 11 -3.06 14.97 38.18
N VAL A 12 -3.55 14.19 39.16
CA VAL A 12 -3.09 12.82 39.39
C VAL A 12 -3.55 11.98 38.22
N ARG A 13 -2.61 11.48 37.41
CA ARG A 13 -2.91 10.54 36.34
C ARG A 13 -3.21 9.17 36.92
N THR A 14 -4.43 8.96 37.41
CA THR A 14 -4.92 7.63 37.73
C THR A 14 -5.36 6.97 36.43
N CYS A 15 -4.54 6.10 35.85
CA CYS A 15 -5.02 5.15 34.85
C CYS A 15 -6.00 4.22 35.57
N LYS A 16 -7.31 4.37 35.36
CA LYS A 16 -8.29 3.33 35.70
C LYS A 16 -8.30 2.32 34.56
N PRO A 17 -7.75 1.11 34.70
CA PRO A 17 -7.84 0.09 33.66
C PRO A 17 -9.24 -0.57 33.71
N GLU A 18 -10.31 0.19 33.51
CA GLU A 18 -11.68 -0.36 33.47
C GLU A 18 -12.14 -0.67 32.04
N LYS A 19 -11.31 -0.37 31.04
CA LYS A 19 -11.54 -0.84 29.68
C LYS A 19 -10.34 -1.68 29.28
N PRO A 20 -10.54 -2.94 28.83
CA PRO A 20 -9.45 -3.67 28.22
C PRO A 20 -8.90 -2.76 27.12
N LEU A 21 -7.58 -2.54 27.15
CA LEU A 21 -6.85 -2.04 25.98
C LEU A 21 -7.42 -2.80 24.80
N ARG A 22 -7.99 -2.08 23.83
CA ARG A 22 -8.63 -2.62 22.62
C ARG A 22 -7.91 -3.92 22.29
N GLN A 23 -8.56 -5.06 22.57
CA GLN A 23 -7.93 -6.36 22.31
C GLN A 23 -7.46 -6.25 20.87
N ARG A 24 -6.15 -6.34 20.66
CA ARG A 24 -5.61 -6.54 19.32
C ARG A 24 -6.43 -7.71 18.83
N ARG A 25 -7.34 -7.47 17.87
CA ARG A 25 -8.02 -8.58 17.21
C ARG A 25 -6.84 -9.39 16.70
N GLU A 26 -6.62 -10.54 17.31
CA GLU A 26 -5.92 -11.61 16.65
C GLU A 26 -6.76 -11.80 15.40
N THR A 27 -6.29 -11.19 14.31
CA THR A 27 -6.76 -11.51 12.98
C THR A 27 -6.54 -13.00 12.93
N THR A 28 -7.64 -13.73 12.98
CA THR A 28 -7.65 -15.17 12.74
C THR A 28 -6.90 -15.31 11.45
N SER A 29 -5.63 -15.70 11.57
CA SER A 29 -4.73 -16.00 10.49
C SER A 29 -5.26 -17.31 9.93
N THR A 30 -6.42 -17.24 9.29
CA THR A 30 -6.79 -18.18 8.26
C THR A 30 -5.74 -17.93 7.21
N LYS A 31 -4.63 -18.67 7.34
CA LYS A 31 -3.65 -18.93 6.30
C LYS A 31 -4.37 -19.64 5.14
N MET A 32 -5.40 -19.02 4.57
CA MET A 32 -5.63 -19.16 3.16
C MET A 32 -4.36 -18.62 2.56
N SER A 33 -3.58 -19.51 1.99
CA SER A 33 -2.52 -19.16 1.06
C SER A 33 -3.18 -18.48 -0.13
N MET A 34 -3.67 -17.25 0.07
CA MET A 34 -4.02 -16.32 -0.98
C MET A 34 -2.70 -16.08 -1.71
N LYS A 35 -2.45 -16.90 -2.73
CA LYS A 35 -1.27 -16.80 -3.57
C LYS A 35 -1.38 -15.47 -4.30
N CYS A 36 -0.80 -14.44 -3.70
CA CYS A 36 -0.68 -13.15 -4.37
C CYS A 36 0.11 -13.34 -5.67
N PRO A 37 -0.21 -12.56 -6.71
CA PRO A 37 0.48 -12.65 -7.98
C PRO A 37 1.96 -12.31 -7.81
N LYS A 38 2.77 -12.60 -8.83
CA LYS A 38 4.22 -12.40 -8.76
C LYS A 38 4.57 -10.98 -8.31
N ASN A 39 5.50 -10.87 -7.38
CA ASN A 39 5.98 -9.61 -6.77
C ASN A 39 4.90 -8.76 -6.04
N ALA A 40 3.75 -9.36 -5.71
CA ALA A 40 2.81 -8.82 -4.75
C ALA A 40 2.96 -9.53 -3.40
N GLU A 41 2.52 -8.87 -2.33
CA GLU A 41 2.47 -9.44 -1.01
C GLU A 41 1.10 -9.19 -0.37
N TRP A 42 0.66 -10.14 0.45
CA TRP A 42 -0.58 -9.98 1.18
C TRP A 42 -0.35 -9.00 2.33
N ARG A 43 -1.17 -7.96 2.40
CA ARG A 43 -1.14 -6.97 3.49
C ARG A 43 -2.52 -6.88 4.12
N GLU A 44 -2.57 -6.85 5.44
CA GLU A 44 -3.82 -6.61 6.17
C GLU A 44 -4.29 -5.14 6.03
N CYS A 45 -3.35 -4.23 5.81
CA CYS A 45 -3.57 -2.82 5.57
C CYS A 45 -3.05 -2.48 4.17
N THR A 46 -3.95 -2.35 3.20
CA THR A 46 -3.60 -1.92 1.83
C THR A 46 -3.75 -0.41 1.68
N ASN A 47 -3.18 0.13 0.60
CA ASN A 47 -3.37 1.54 0.28
C ASN A 47 -4.74 1.73 -0.41
N ILE A 48 -5.52 2.70 0.07
CA ILE A 48 -6.82 3.08 -0.52
C ILE A 48 -6.61 3.78 -1.87
N CYS A 49 -5.45 4.40 -2.05
CA CYS A 49 -5.12 5.11 -3.27
C CYS A 49 -4.98 4.16 -4.46
N PRO A 50 -5.31 4.64 -5.67
CA PRO A 50 -5.18 3.84 -6.88
C PRO A 50 -3.72 3.39 -7.06
N GLU A 51 -3.57 2.10 -7.34
CA GLU A 51 -2.26 1.49 -7.55
C GLU A 51 -1.58 2.05 -8.80
N LYS A 52 -0.26 2.18 -8.74
CA LYS A 52 0.54 2.58 -9.90
C LYS A 52 0.67 1.42 -10.87
N SER A 53 0.47 1.70 -12.16
CA SER A 53 0.69 0.76 -13.26
C SER A 53 1.77 1.26 -14.20
N CYS A 54 2.23 0.43 -15.15
CA CYS A 54 3.13 0.86 -16.24
C CYS A 54 2.52 1.94 -17.17
N GLU A 55 1.24 2.27 -17.05
CA GLU A 55 0.61 3.38 -17.78
C GLU A 55 0.79 4.71 -17.03
N ASN A 56 0.83 4.67 -15.70
CA ASN A 56 0.83 5.85 -14.83
C ASN A 56 2.05 5.93 -13.90
N TYR A 57 3.12 5.17 -14.18
CA TYR A 57 4.30 5.07 -13.32
C TYR A 57 5.11 6.37 -13.20
N LEU A 58 4.99 7.28 -14.18
CA LEU A 58 5.61 8.60 -14.17
C LEU A 58 4.77 9.66 -13.46
N GLN A 59 3.47 9.43 -13.29
CA GLN A 59 2.61 10.39 -12.59
C GLN A 59 2.87 10.29 -11.09
N THR A 60 3.08 11.42 -10.42
CA THR A 60 3.06 11.50 -8.96
C THR A 60 1.60 11.37 -8.48
N SER A 61 1.29 10.41 -7.61
CA SER A 61 -0.04 10.33 -7.00
C SER A 61 -0.20 11.45 -5.98
N THR A 62 -1.21 12.30 -6.17
CA THR A 62 -1.66 13.26 -5.15
C THR A 62 -2.47 12.59 -4.05
N CYS A 63 -2.95 11.36 -4.29
CA CYS A 63 -3.63 10.57 -3.28
C CYS A 63 -2.62 10.07 -2.24
N PHE A 64 -2.83 10.50 -1.00
CA PHE A 64 -2.15 10.02 0.19
C PHE A 64 -3.18 9.83 1.29
N SER A 65 -3.22 8.65 1.89
CA SER A 65 -4.13 8.33 2.99
C SER A 65 -3.37 7.63 4.10
N LEU A 66 -3.61 8.05 5.34
CA LEU A 66 -3.14 7.37 6.56
C LEU A 66 -4.12 6.27 7.02
N ARG A 67 -5.25 6.11 6.32
CA ARG A 67 -6.23 5.05 6.61
C ARG A 67 -5.88 3.79 5.83
N CYS A 68 -6.06 2.64 6.48
CA CYS A 68 -5.93 1.33 5.84
C CYS A 68 -7.15 1.03 4.96
N GLY A 69 -6.89 0.57 3.75
CA GLY A 69 -7.88 -0.10 2.91
C GLY A 69 -8.14 -1.54 3.39
N GLU A 70 -8.98 -2.25 2.64
CA GLU A 70 -9.29 -3.64 2.91
C GLU A 70 -8.06 -4.55 2.76
N PRO A 71 -7.97 -5.64 3.53
CA PRO A 71 -6.88 -6.60 3.41
C PRO A 71 -6.85 -7.22 2.01
N GLY A 72 -5.66 -7.31 1.41
CA GLY A 72 -5.52 -7.75 0.03
C GLY A 72 -4.07 -7.87 -0.43
N CYS A 73 -3.89 -8.31 -1.68
CA CYS A 73 -2.59 -8.33 -2.32
C CYS A 73 -2.23 -6.93 -2.80
N MET A 74 -1.04 -6.46 -2.42
CA MET A 74 -0.49 -5.17 -2.84
C MET A 74 0.90 -5.38 -3.43
N CYS A 75 1.26 -4.61 -4.46
CA CYS A 75 2.62 -4.65 -5.01
C CYS A 75 3.66 -4.31 -3.94
N LYS A 76 4.78 -5.04 -3.96
CA LYS A 76 5.94 -4.73 -3.11
C LYS A 76 6.46 -3.32 -3.38
N GLU A 77 7.15 -2.77 -2.41
CA GLU A 77 7.76 -1.45 -2.55
C GLU A 77 8.66 -1.36 -3.80
N GLY A 78 8.55 -0.25 -4.53
CA GLY A 78 9.25 -0.05 -5.81
C GLY A 78 8.68 -0.82 -7.01
N HIS A 79 7.66 -1.66 -6.82
CA HIS A 79 6.97 -2.38 -7.88
C HIS A 79 5.65 -1.70 -8.24
N VAL A 80 5.26 -1.82 -9.50
CA VAL A 80 4.03 -1.28 -10.08
C VAL A 80 3.32 -2.38 -10.86
N LEU A 81 2.00 -2.28 -11.02
CA LEU A 81 1.24 -3.22 -11.82
C LEU A 81 1.68 -3.17 -13.29
N LEU A 82 1.81 -4.33 -13.93
CA LEU A 82 2.14 -4.37 -15.36
C LEU A 82 1.06 -3.71 -16.22
N SER A 83 -0.21 -3.95 -15.88
CA SER A 83 -1.36 -3.34 -16.52
C SER A 83 -2.39 -2.96 -15.47
N SER A 84 -3.03 -1.80 -15.62
CA SER A 84 -4.12 -1.38 -14.73
C SER A 84 -5.36 -2.26 -14.89
N ALA A 85 -5.53 -2.91 -16.04
CA ALA A 85 -6.69 -3.74 -16.34
C ALA A 85 -6.60 -5.16 -15.75
N ASN A 86 -5.38 -5.71 -15.59
CA ASN A 86 -5.19 -7.12 -15.23
C ASN A 86 -4.26 -7.27 -14.02
N LYS A 87 -4.83 -7.27 -12.81
CA LYS A 87 -4.06 -7.45 -11.56
C LYS A 87 -3.41 -8.82 -11.43
N GLU A 88 -3.90 -9.82 -12.16
CA GLU A 88 -3.35 -11.18 -12.17
C GLU A 88 -1.99 -11.29 -12.86
N THR A 89 -1.67 -10.35 -13.77
CA THR A 89 -0.35 -10.31 -14.44
C THR A 89 0.79 -10.03 -13.47
N GLY A 90 0.48 -9.49 -12.28
CA GLY A 90 1.40 -9.23 -11.20
C GLY A 90 2.13 -7.90 -11.30
N CYS A 91 3.11 -7.74 -10.41
CA CYS A 91 3.85 -6.51 -10.25
C CYS A 91 5.23 -6.61 -10.88
N VAL A 92 5.68 -5.53 -11.48
CA VAL A 92 6.99 -5.40 -12.12
C VAL A 92 7.72 -4.18 -11.57
N ARG A 93 9.04 -4.15 -11.70
CA ARG A 93 9.82 -2.96 -11.36
C ARG A 93 9.50 -1.84 -12.34
N ARG A 94 9.60 -0.58 -11.88
CA ARG A 94 9.43 0.60 -12.73
C ARG A 94 10.35 0.59 -13.97
N GLU A 95 11.58 0.09 -13.80
CA GLU A 95 12.53 -0.08 -14.91
C GLU A 95 12.00 -0.97 -16.05
N THR A 96 11.21 -2.00 -15.70
CA THR A 96 10.59 -2.89 -16.69
C THR A 96 9.59 -2.12 -17.54
N CYS A 97 8.80 -1.22 -16.93
CA CYS A 97 7.87 -0.37 -17.67
C CYS A 97 8.58 0.56 -18.66
N VAL A 98 9.74 1.13 -18.27
CA VAL A 98 10.54 2.01 -19.16
C VAL A 98 11.03 1.27 -20.39
N LYS A 99 11.50 0.02 -20.21
CA LYS A 99 11.92 -0.85 -21.33
C LYS A 99 10.75 -1.17 -22.25
N LEU A 100 9.59 -1.51 -21.69
CA LEU A 100 8.37 -1.81 -22.46
C LEU A 100 7.88 -0.58 -23.25
N ASP A 101 7.89 0.60 -22.64
CA ASP A 101 7.54 1.86 -23.32
C ASP A 101 8.48 2.15 -24.49
N SER A 102 9.78 1.95 -24.28
CA SER A 102 10.80 2.10 -25.33
C SER A 102 10.57 1.12 -26.49
N MET A 103 10.23 -0.14 -26.19
CA MET A 103 9.90 -1.14 -27.21
C MET A 103 8.63 -0.77 -27.99
N LYS A 104 7.56 -0.34 -27.30
CA LYS A 104 6.32 0.11 -27.94
C LYS A 104 6.55 1.26 -28.91
N LYS A 105 7.32 2.27 -28.49
CA LYS A 105 7.70 3.41 -29.36
C LYS A 105 8.45 2.98 -30.61
N ASN A 106 9.34 1.99 -30.50
CA ASN A 106 10.05 1.46 -31.66
C ASN A 106 9.10 0.72 -32.62
N ILE A 107 8.16 -0.07 -32.12
CA ILE A 107 7.17 -0.76 -32.96
C ILE A 107 6.28 0.26 -33.68
N GLU A 108 5.83 1.29 -32.97
CA GLU A 108 4.97 2.33 -33.55
C GLU A 108 5.68 3.12 -34.65
N LYS A 109 6.98 3.42 -34.46
CA LYS A 109 7.82 4.04 -35.50
C LYS A 109 8.06 3.17 -36.73
N ASN A 110 8.12 1.85 -36.55
CA ASN A 110 8.32 0.90 -37.65
C ASN A 110 6.99 0.40 -38.26
N LYS A 111 5.84 0.91 -37.80
CA LYS A 111 4.54 0.52 -38.34
C LYS A 111 4.41 1.12 -39.74
N PRO A 112 4.29 0.29 -40.81
CA PRO A 112 4.08 0.82 -42.15
C PRO A 112 2.74 1.57 -42.17
N ALA A 113 2.77 2.78 -42.72
CA ALA A 113 1.54 3.51 -43.06
C ALA A 113 0.84 2.70 -44.16
N ASN A 114 -0.28 2.08 -43.81
CA ASN A 114 -1.21 1.50 -44.77
C ASN A 114 -2.30 2.54 -45.03
#